data_AF-A0A212KWD2-F1
#
_entry.id   AF-A0A212KWD2-F1
#
_cell.length_a   1.000
_cell.length_b   1.000
_cell.length_c   1.000
_cell.angle_alpha   90.00
_cell.angle_beta   90.00
_cell.angle_gamma   90.00
#
_symmetry.space_group_name_H-M   'P 1'
#
loop_
_entity.id
_entity.type
_entity.pdbx_description
1 polymer ?
#
loop_
_entity_poly.entity_id
_entity_poly.type
_entity_poly.pdbx_seq_one_letter_code
_entity_poly.pdbx_strand_id
1 'polypeptide(L)'
;MQTAHHPKESSGSITITHPFHPLRGQTFEILRSRSINESEVFSLKKSSGGTIAVPRDWTDQRLPSGDSSILDIECLLKLIKLLTDISKTERGVDG
;
A
#
# COMPACT_ATOMS: atom_id res chain seq x y z
N MET A 1 20.38 29.67 22.25
CA MET A 1 20.33 28.41 21.47
C MET A 1 19.20 28.53 20.47
N GLN A 2 19.50 28.60 19.18
CA GLN A 2 18.54 28.87 18.11
C GLN A 2 18.36 27.60 17.27
N THR A 3 17.29 26.86 17.50
CA THR A 3 16.86 25.77 16.60
C THR A 3 16.01 26.39 15.49
N ALA A 4 16.66 26.96 14.48
CA ALA A 4 15.97 27.47 13.30
C ALA A 4 15.44 26.29 12.47
N HIS A 5 14.13 26.07 12.52
CA HIS A 5 13.43 25.14 11.64
C HIS A 5 13.41 25.77 10.24
N HIS A 6 14.36 25.44 9.38
CA HIS A 6 14.28 25.84 7.98
C HIS A 6 13.00 25.23 7.40
N PRO A 7 12.13 26.01 6.73
CA PRO A 7 11.01 25.48 5.99
C PRO A 7 11.61 24.58 4.92
N LYS A 8 11.49 23.27 5.12
CA LYS A 8 11.93 22.31 4.12
C LYS A 8 10.97 22.48 2.94
N GLU A 9 11.48 22.96 1.82
CA GLU A 9 10.72 23.09 0.59
C GLU A 9 9.93 21.80 0.36
N SER A 10 8.60 21.95 0.19
CA SER A 10 7.70 20.82 0.05
C SER A 10 8.19 19.96 -1.10
N SER A 11 8.51 18.70 -0.83
CA SER A 11 9.17 17.80 -1.78
C SER A 11 8.19 17.25 -2.85
N GLY A 12 7.16 18.03 -3.17
CA GLY A 12 6.00 17.63 -3.97
C GLY A 12 4.83 17.13 -3.13
N SER A 13 3.82 16.59 -3.82
CA SER A 13 2.65 15.96 -3.23
C SER A 13 2.49 14.53 -3.73
N ILE A 14 1.85 13.67 -2.93
CA ILE A 14 1.56 12.28 -3.32
C ILE A 14 0.13 11.90 -2.99
N THR A 15 -0.40 10.94 -3.73
CA THR A 15 -1.74 10.38 -3.54
C THR A 15 -1.66 8.99 -2.95
N ILE A 16 -2.45 8.72 -1.92
CA ILE A 16 -2.53 7.38 -1.34
C ILE A 16 -3.39 6.49 -2.23
N THR A 17 -2.85 5.37 -2.71
CA THR A 17 -3.50 4.48 -3.69
C THR A 17 -3.92 3.14 -3.10
N HIS A 18 -3.34 2.73 -1.96
CA HIS A 18 -3.55 1.41 -1.37
C HIS A 18 -5.04 1.13 -1.05
N PRO A 19 -5.60 -0.02 -1.48
CA PRO A 19 -7.04 -0.30 -1.42
C PRO A 19 -7.62 -0.29 -0.01
N PHE A 20 -6.81 -0.65 1.00
CA PHE A 20 -7.27 -0.77 2.39
C PHE A 20 -6.88 0.43 3.27
N HIS A 21 -6.37 1.52 2.69
CA HIS A 21 -6.03 2.71 3.47
C HIS A 21 -7.26 3.62 3.63
N PRO A 22 -7.61 4.08 4.86
CA PRO A 22 -8.78 4.94 5.07
C PRO A 22 -8.76 6.25 4.29
N LEU A 23 -7.57 6.77 3.99
CA LEU A 23 -7.35 8.01 3.23
C LEU A 23 -7.04 7.77 1.75
N ARG A 24 -7.38 6.60 1.21
CA ARG A 24 -7.18 6.29 -0.22
C ARG A 24 -7.84 7.37 -1.10
N GLY A 25 -7.13 7.78 -2.15
CA GLY A 25 -7.54 8.83 -3.09
C GLY A 25 -7.23 10.25 -2.63
N GLN A 26 -6.74 10.44 -1.41
CA GLN A 26 -6.37 11.77 -0.91
C GLN A 26 -4.89 12.07 -1.19
N THR A 27 -4.62 13.34 -1.49
CA THR A 27 -3.30 13.87 -1.80
C THR A 27 -2.75 14.71 -0.65
N PHE A 28 -1.47 14.53 -0.32
CA PHE A 28 -0.82 15.21 0.79
C PHE A 28 0.54 15.79 0.38
N GLU A 29 0.96 16.89 1.01
CA GLU A 29 2.31 17.44 0.86
C GLU A 29 3.34 16.51 1.51
N ILE A 30 4.43 16.24 0.80
CA ILE A 30 5.57 15.50 1.33
C ILE A 30 6.43 16.44 2.17
N LEU A 31 6.66 16.07 3.42
CA LEU A 31 7.61 16.75 4.30
C LEU A 31 8.99 16.11 4.21
N ARG A 32 9.05 14.78 4.18
CA ARG A 32 10.32 14.04 4.15
C ARG A 32 10.10 12.60 3.72
N SER A 33 11.10 12.01 3.04
CA SER A 33 11.24 10.57 2.92
C SER A 33 12.35 10.05 3.84
N ARG A 34 12.19 8.79 4.28
CA ARG A 34 13.21 8.02 5.00
C ARG A 34 13.15 6.56 4.56
N SER A 35 14.30 5.89 4.52
CA SER A 35 14.37 4.45 4.30
C SER A 35 14.31 3.70 5.63
N ILE A 36 13.50 2.66 5.73
CA ILE A 36 13.34 1.76 6.88
C ILE A 36 13.27 0.33 6.35
N ASN A 37 14.19 -0.55 6.76
CA ASN A 37 14.19 -1.98 6.41
C ASN A 37 13.87 -2.22 4.92
N GLU A 38 14.68 -1.61 4.04
CA GLU A 38 14.56 -1.71 2.57
C GLU A 38 13.31 -1.05 1.96
N SER A 39 12.42 -0.47 2.78
CA SER A 39 11.21 0.22 2.35
C SER A 39 11.33 1.74 2.54
N GLU A 40 10.93 2.52 1.53
CA GLU A 40 10.84 3.98 1.66
C GLU A 40 9.49 4.38 2.29
N VAL A 41 9.53 5.28 3.27
CA VAL A 41 8.35 5.82 3.95
C VAL A 41 8.33 7.34 3.84
N PHE A 42 7.20 7.88 3.39
CA PHE A 42 6.95 9.32 3.34
C PHE A 42 6.28 9.82 4.62
N SER A 43 6.78 10.92 5.16
CA SER A 43 6.10 11.73 6.17
C SER A 43 5.30 12.82 5.45
N LEU A 44 3.98 12.77 5.60
CA LEU A 44 3.03 13.63 4.90
C LEU A 44 2.36 14.59 5.87
N LYS A 45 2.11 15.81 5.44
CA LYS A 45 1.42 16.84 6.23
C LYS A 45 -0.09 16.67 6.12
N LYS A 46 -0.80 16.61 7.26
CA LYS A 46 -2.27 16.64 7.29
C LYS A 46 -2.78 18.08 7.27
N SER A 47 -3.91 18.31 6.60
CA SER A 47 -4.61 19.61 6.64
C SER A 47 -5.11 19.98 8.04
N SER A 48 -5.52 18.98 8.84
CA SER A 48 -5.98 19.14 10.23
C SER A 48 -4.85 19.39 11.25
N GLY A 49 -3.61 19.53 10.79
CA GLY A 49 -2.42 19.51 11.65
C GLY A 49 -1.88 18.10 11.91
N GLY A 50 -0.57 18.04 12.17
CA GLY A 50 0.19 16.80 12.37
C GLY A 50 0.68 16.16 11.08
N THR A 51 1.25 14.96 11.23
CA THR A 51 1.85 14.18 10.13
C THR A 51 1.38 12.75 10.12
N ILE A 52 1.40 12.12 8.94
CA ILE A 52 1.21 10.67 8.77
C ILE A 52 2.41 10.07 8.06
N ALA A 53 2.79 8.86 8.45
CA ALA A 53 3.82 8.09 7.78
C ALA A 53 3.15 7.07 6.86
N VAL A 54 3.46 7.10 5.57
CA VAL A 54 2.87 6.20 4.57
C VAL A 54 3.99 5.54 3.76
N PRO A 55 4.00 4.20 3.63
CA PRO A 55 4.94 3.50 2.76
C PRO A 55 4.82 4.01 1.31
N ARG A 56 5.95 4.14 0.61
CA ARG A 56 5.96 4.54 -0.80
C ARG A 56 5.09 3.63 -1.67
N ASP A 57 5.12 2.33 -1.41
CA ASP A 57 4.33 1.34 -2.15
C ASP A 57 2.82 1.48 -1.97
N TRP A 58 2.37 2.29 -1.01
CA TRP A 58 0.96 2.58 -0.79
C TRP A 58 0.48 3.85 -1.51
N THR A 59 1.36 4.45 -2.32
CA THR A 59 1.14 5.74 -2.95
C THR A 59 1.26 5.63 -4.46
N ASP A 60 0.91 6.70 -5.18
CA ASP A 60 1.15 6.86 -6.61
C ASP A 60 2.64 6.88 -7.00
N GLN A 61 3.53 7.03 -6.02
CA GLN A 61 4.99 6.89 -6.20
C GLN A 61 5.52 5.46 -6.01
N ARG A 62 4.64 4.46 -5.85
CA ARG A 62 5.04 3.04 -5.81
C ARG A 62 5.96 2.71 -6.99
N LEU A 63 7.10 2.10 -6.69
CA LEU A 63 7.96 1.58 -7.75
C LEU A 63 7.31 0.32 -8.36
N PRO A 64 7.41 0.12 -9.68
CA PRO A 64 7.01 -1.15 -10.27
C PRO A 64 7.87 -2.27 -9.66
N SER A 65 7.26 -3.07 -8.80
CA SER A 65 7.85 -4.28 -8.26
C SER A 65 7.92 -5.31 -9.39
N GLY A 66 9.12 -5.84 -9.69
CA GLY A 66 9.31 -6.89 -10.70
C GLY A 66 8.45 -8.14 -10.46
N ASP A 67 7.96 -8.30 -9.24
CA ASP A 67 7.10 -9.40 -8.81
C ASP A 67 5.62 -9.11 -9.13
N SER A 68 5.32 -8.91 -10.42
CA SER A 68 3.96 -8.59 -10.89
C SER A 68 3.01 -9.79 -10.90
N SER A 69 3.46 -10.97 -10.47
CA SER A 69 2.65 -12.19 -10.44
C SER A 69 2.91 -12.96 -9.16
N ILE A 70 2.33 -12.48 -8.06
CA ILE A 70 2.20 -13.25 -6.80
C ILE A 70 1.46 -14.58 -7.07
N LEU A 71 0.63 -14.61 -8.11
CA LEU A 71 -0.09 -15.79 -8.55
C LEU A 71 0.26 -16.07 -10.00
N ASP A 72 1.00 -17.16 -10.18
CA ASP A 72 1.13 -17.82 -11.47
C ASP A 72 -0.26 -18.32 -11.95
N ILE A 73 -0.48 -18.32 -13.27
CA ILE A 73 -1.74 -18.72 -13.88
C ILE A 73 -2.06 -20.18 -13.54
N GLU A 74 -1.06 -21.06 -13.52
CA GLU A 74 -1.29 -22.45 -13.13
C GLU A 74 -1.69 -22.57 -11.65
N CYS A 75 -1.10 -21.75 -10.78
CA CYS A 75 -1.52 -21.66 -9.37
C CYS A 75 -2.97 -21.20 -9.23
N LEU A 76 -3.41 -20.22 -10.02
CA LEU A 76 -4.79 -19.75 -9.99
C LEU A 76 -5.77 -20.83 -10.48
N LEU A 77 -5.42 -21.57 -11.53
CA LEU A 77 -6.24 -22.70 -12.02
C LEU A 77 -6.34 -23.83 -10.98
N LYS A 78 -5.23 -24.16 -10.30
CA LYS A 78 -5.21 -25.15 -9.22
C LYS A 78 -6.12 -24.72 -8.06
N LEU A 79 -6.13 -23.44 -7.70
CA LEU A 79 -7.01 -22.90 -6.67
C LEU A 79 -8.50 -23.01 -7.06
N ILE A 80 -8.86 -22.67 -8.31
CA ILE A 80 -10.24 -22.81 -8.81
C ILE A 80 -10.71 -24.26 -8.73
N LYS A 81 -9.84 -25.21 -9.12
CA LYS A 81 -10.15 -26.64 -9.04
C LYS A 81 -10.44 -27.06 -7.60
N LEU A 82 -9.57 -26.68 -6.65
CA LEU A 82 -9.74 -27.00 -5.24
C LEU A 82 -11.06 -26.46 -4.68
N LEU A 83 -11.40 -25.20 -4.96
CA LEU A 83 -12.67 -24.60 -4.53
C LEU A 83 -13.88 -25.32 -5.13
N THR A 84 -13.77 -25.77 -6.38
CA THR A 84 -14.83 -26.54 -7.04
C THR A 84 -15.04 -27.88 -6.35
N ASP A 85 -13.96 -28.57 -5.97
CA ASP A 85 -14.04 -29.86 -5.30
C ASP A 85 -14.58 -29.73 -3.87
N ILE A 86 -14.18 -28.70 -3.13
CA ILE A 86 -14.77 -28.38 -1.81
C ILE A 86 -16.27 -28.11 -1.94
N SER A 87 -16.69 -27.30 -2.91
CA SER A 87 -18.12 -27.00 -3.09
C SER A 87 -18.99 -28.22 -3.42
N LYS A 88 -18.39 -29.27 -4.01
CA LYS A 88 -19.08 -30.53 -4.30
C LYS A 88 -19.17 -31.42 -3.06
N THR A 89 -18.15 -31.39 -2.20
CA THR A 89 -18.12 -32.17 -0.96
C THR A 89 -19.18 -31.71 0.05
N GLU A 90 -19.45 -30.40 0.10
CA GLU A 90 -20.48 -29.84 1.01
C GLU A 90 -21.92 -30.19 0.60
N ARG A 91 -22.13 -30.65 -0.64
CA ARG A 91 -23.45 -31.11 -1.14
C ARG A 91 -23.65 -32.63 -1.02
N GLY A 92 -22.69 -33.36 -0.46
CA GLY A 92 -22.71 -34.82 -0.35
C GLY A 92 -22.91 -35.38 1.06
N VAL A 93 -23.11 -34.53 2.07
CA VAL A 93 -23.39 -34.93 3.46
C VAL A 93 -24.87 -34.75 3.74
N ASP A 94 -25.70 -35.55 3.07
CA ASP A 94 -27.09 -35.85 3.44
C ASP A 94 -27.47 -37.12 2.64
N GLY A 95 -27.10 -38.27 3.19
CA GLY A 95 -27.38 -39.60 2.63
C GLY A 95 -27.15 -40.69 3.66
#